data_AF-A0A0N4TCL1-F1
#
_entry.id   AF-A0A0N4TCL1-F1
#
_cell.length_a   1.000
_cell.length_b   1.000
_cell.length_c   1.000
_cell.angle_alpha   90.00
_cell.angle_beta   90.00
_cell.angle_gamma   90.00
#
_symmetry.space_group_name_H-M   'P 1'
#
loop_
_entity.id
_entity.type
_entity.pdbx_description
1 polymer ?
#
loop_
_entity_poly.entity_id
_entity_poly.type
_entity_poly.pdbx_seq_one_letter_code
_entity_poly.pdbx_strand_id
1 'polypeptide(L)'
;MHRTDLGEIFQLVSGFEKDPVITRYIRSINIYIFPCLNPDGYEYTRSKPNPQVRLWRKNRSPQKCIRSPWGGRRCCAGVDLNRNFDFHWAGLLSFDLSLLLLLHSLSSFF
;
A
#
# COMPACT_ATOMS: atom_id res chain seq x y z
N MET A 1 0.03 10.75 -3.36
CA MET A 1 1.04 11.08 -4.36
C MET A 1 2.22 11.66 -3.62
N HIS A 2 3.21 10.81 -3.39
CA HIS A 2 4.43 11.24 -2.74
C HIS A 2 5.18 12.12 -3.74
N ARG A 3 5.57 13.32 -3.30
CA ARG A 3 6.27 14.32 -4.13
C ARG A 3 7.60 13.78 -4.67
N THR A 4 8.15 12.76 -4.02
CA THR A 4 9.39 12.06 -4.34
C THR A 4 9.33 11.37 -5.69
N ASP A 5 8.28 10.57 -5.95
CA ASP A 5 8.24 9.68 -7.11
C ASP A 5 8.12 10.47 -8.43
N LEU A 6 7.34 11.55 -8.40
CA LEU A 6 7.28 12.50 -9.52
C LEU A 6 8.61 13.23 -9.74
N GLY A 7 9.33 13.53 -8.66
CA GLY A 7 10.66 14.12 -8.71
C GLY A 7 11.67 13.19 -9.38
N GLU A 8 11.63 11.89 -9.06
CA GLU A 8 12.51 10.90 -9.68
C GLU A 8 12.21 10.68 -11.16
N ILE A 9 10.92 10.62 -11.54
CA ILE A 9 10.53 10.58 -12.96
C ILE A 9 11.08 11.81 -13.68
N PHE A 10 10.91 13.00 -13.11
CA PHE A 10 11.43 14.23 -13.69
C PHE A 10 12.96 14.22 -13.82
N GLN A 11 13.68 13.71 -12.82
CA GLN A 11 15.13 13.58 -12.86
C GLN A 11 15.59 12.63 -13.98
N LEU A 12 14.95 11.47 -14.11
CA LEU A 12 15.28 10.49 -15.16
C LEU A 12 15.03 11.05 -16.57
N VAL A 13 13.88 11.71 -16.77
CA VAL A 13 13.52 12.29 -18.07
C VAL A 13 14.41 13.49 -18.42
N SER A 14 14.66 14.38 -17.47
CA SER A 14 15.45 15.60 -17.72
C SER A 14 16.93 15.32 -17.94
N GLY A 15 17.45 14.24 -17.34
CA GLY A 15 18.84 13.77 -17.45
C GLY A 15 19.11 12.82 -18.61
N PHE A 16 18.07 12.28 -19.26
CA PHE A 16 18.25 11.42 -20.44
C PHE A 16 18.98 12.19 -21.56
N GLU A 17 19.99 11.55 -22.15
CA GLU A 17 20.90 12.12 -23.17
C GLU A 17 21.79 13.28 -22.70
N LYS A 18 21.72 13.67 -21.42
CA LYS A 18 22.59 14.70 -20.82
C LYS A 18 23.57 14.13 -19.81
N ASP A 19 23.06 13.26 -18.93
CA ASP A 19 23.87 12.55 -17.93
C ASP A 19 24.24 11.16 -18.47
N PRO A 20 25.55 10.84 -18.59
CA PRO A 20 26.00 9.55 -19.12
C PRO A 20 25.59 8.36 -18.26
N VAL A 21 25.43 8.54 -16.94
CA VAL A 21 25.00 7.49 -16.01
C VAL A 21 23.51 7.20 -16.20
N ILE A 22 22.67 8.25 -16.21
CA ILE A 22 21.22 8.10 -16.42
C ILE A 22 20.94 7.50 -17.80
N THR A 23 21.63 7.99 -18.83
CA THR A 23 21.48 7.49 -20.20
C THR A 23 21.87 6.02 -20.30
N ARG A 24 22.94 5.59 -19.62
CA ARG A 24 23.35 4.19 -19.58
C ARG A 24 22.28 3.31 -18.94
N TYR A 25 21.70 3.73 -17.81
CA TYR A 25 20.64 2.95 -17.16
C TYR A 25 19.39 2.87 -18.05
N ILE A 26 18.89 3.98 -18.56
CA ILE A 26 17.69 3.99 -19.41
C ILE A 26 17.86 3.14 -20.68
N ARG A 27 19.07 3.06 -21.25
CA ARG A 27 19.33 2.22 -22.44
C ARG A 27 19.58 0.74 -22.13
N SER A 28 19.90 0.37 -20.89
CA SER A 28 20.30 -1.00 -20.53
C SER A 28 19.23 -1.78 -19.75
N ILE A 29 18.29 -1.10 -19.10
CA ILE A 29 17.24 -1.73 -18.29
C ILE A 29 15.88 -1.09 -18.53
N ASN A 30 14.82 -1.85 -18.25
CA ASN A 30 13.47 -1.32 -18.19
C ASN A 30 13.16 -0.86 -16.76
N ILE A 31 12.72 0.39 -16.61
CA ILE A 31 12.39 0.98 -15.31
C ILE A 31 10.86 1.10 -15.21
N TYR A 32 10.27 0.42 -14.24
CA TYR A 32 8.83 0.49 -13.94
C TYR A 32 8.62 1.29 -12.66
N ILE A 33 7.90 2.41 -12.76
CA ILE A 33 7.64 3.31 -11.62
C ILE A 33 6.14 3.35 -11.36
N PHE A 34 5.75 3.07 -10.11
CA PHE A 34 4.35 3.10 -9.67
C PHE A 34 4.17 4.19 -8.60
N PRO A 35 3.76 5.42 -8.97
CA PRO A 35 3.72 6.57 -8.05
C PRO A 35 2.64 6.47 -6.97
N CYS A 36 1.72 5.51 -7.10
CA CYS A 36 0.71 5.22 -6.09
C CYS A 36 0.20 3.78 -6.22
N LEU A 37 0.66 2.90 -5.33
CA LEU A 37 0.21 1.50 -5.25
C LEU A 37 -1.15 1.33 -4.53
N ASN A 38 -1.63 2.36 -3.83
CA ASN A 38 -2.90 2.36 -3.08
C ASN A 38 -3.74 3.61 -3.44
N PRO A 39 -4.24 3.72 -4.69
CA PRO A 39 -4.92 4.92 -5.18
C PRO A 39 -6.23 5.22 -4.44
N ASP A 40 -6.99 4.18 -4.10
CA ASP A 40 -8.24 4.23 -3.34
C ASP A 40 -8.01 4.64 -1.88
N GLY A 41 -7.00 4.09 -1.21
CA GLY A 41 -6.61 4.55 0.13
C GLY A 41 -6.12 6.00 0.11
N TYR A 42 -5.37 6.40 -0.92
CA TYR A 42 -4.88 7.77 -1.07
C TYR A 42 -6.00 8.79 -1.32
N GLU A 43 -7.01 8.46 -2.12
CA GLU A 43 -8.24 9.26 -2.24
C GLU A 43 -8.93 9.39 -0.87
N TYR A 44 -9.11 8.27 -0.18
CA TYR A 44 -9.85 8.27 1.08
C TYR A 44 -9.25 9.23 2.12
N THR A 45 -7.92 9.31 2.22
CA THR A 45 -7.25 10.24 3.16
C THR A 45 -7.55 11.71 2.91
N ARG A 46 -8.02 12.06 1.71
CA ARG A 46 -8.37 13.43 1.31
C ARG A 46 -9.87 13.71 1.40
N SER A 47 -10.68 12.69 1.65
CA SER A 47 -12.15 12.82 1.70
C SER A 47 -12.65 13.61 2.91
N LYS A 48 -11.95 13.56 4.06
CA LYS A 48 -12.32 14.27 5.29
C LYS A 48 -11.07 14.71 6.08
N PRO A 49 -11.12 15.84 6.80
CA PRO A 49 -9.98 16.34 7.57
C PRO A 49 -9.77 15.61 8.91
N ASN A 50 -10.69 14.72 9.30
CA ASN A 50 -10.59 14.05 10.59
C ASN A 50 -9.35 13.12 10.65
N PRO A 51 -8.69 12.97 11.82
CA PRO A 51 -7.47 12.18 11.92
C PRO A 51 -7.64 10.72 11.52
N GLN A 52 -8.81 10.13 11.79
CA GLN A 52 -9.10 8.72 11.51
C GLN A 52 -9.10 8.41 10.01
N VAL A 53 -9.54 9.37 9.19
CA VAL A 53 -9.54 9.30 7.73
C VAL A 53 -8.18 9.73 7.17
N ARG A 54 -7.61 10.83 7.69
CA ARG A 54 -6.35 11.39 7.17
C ARG A 54 -5.15 10.47 7.39
N LEU A 55 -5.17 9.67 8.47
CA LEU A 55 -4.14 8.70 8.84
C LEU A 55 -4.42 7.28 8.30
N TRP A 56 -5.41 7.12 7.43
CA TRP A 56 -5.73 5.83 6.82
C TRP A 56 -4.56 5.27 6.00
N ARG A 57 -4.26 3.98 6.18
CA ARG A 57 -3.12 3.28 5.53
C ARG A 57 -3.51 2.04 4.72
N LYS A 58 -4.66 1.43 5.02
CA LYS A 58 -5.15 0.21 4.38
C LYS A 58 -5.71 0.51 2.96
N ASN A 59 -5.95 -0.51 2.14
CA ASN A 59 -6.77 -0.33 0.93
C ASN A 59 -8.26 -0.12 1.30
N ARG A 60 -9.15 -0.04 0.31
CA ARG A 60 -10.60 0.14 0.46
C ARG A 60 -11.41 -1.13 0.12
N SER A 61 -10.81 -2.30 0.32
CA SER A 61 -11.55 -3.57 0.20
C SER A 61 -12.81 -3.59 1.09
N PRO A 62 -13.90 -4.26 0.65
CA PRO A 62 -15.18 -4.23 1.35
C PRO A 62 -15.06 -4.67 2.81
N GLN A 63 -15.92 -4.09 3.65
CA GLN A 63 -15.96 -4.42 5.07
C GLN A 63 -16.31 -5.89 5.29
N LYS A 64 -15.47 -6.60 6.04
CA LYS A 64 -15.73 -7.96 6.50
C LYS A 64 -16.05 -7.93 7.97
N CYS A 65 -17.12 -8.64 8.35
CA CYS A 65 -17.56 -8.76 9.73
C CYS A 65 -17.38 -10.20 10.21
N ILE A 66 -16.70 -10.36 11.34
CA ILE A 66 -16.43 -11.65 11.96
C ILE A 66 -16.96 -11.66 13.40
N ARG A 67 -17.27 -12.85 13.91
CA ARG A 67 -17.54 -13.02 15.34
C ARG A 67 -16.22 -12.95 16.11
N SER A 68 -16.22 -12.12 17.16
CA SER A 68 -15.09 -12.01 18.06
C SER A 68 -15.08 -13.21 19.02
N PRO A 69 -13.91 -13.78 19.34
CA PRO A 69 -13.82 -14.88 20.31
C PRO A 69 -14.21 -14.41 21.72
N TRP A 70 -14.12 -13.11 22.00
CA TRP A 70 -14.53 -12.48 23.26
C TRP A 70 -16.00 -12.01 23.26
N GLY A 71 -16.80 -12.47 22.31
CA GLY A 71 -18.18 -12.02 22.11
C GLY A 71 -18.29 -10.76 21.24
N GLY A 72 -19.46 -10.58 20.62
CA GLY A 72 -19.74 -9.48 19.69
C GLY A 72 -19.33 -9.73 18.22
N ARG A 73 -19.64 -8.76 17.36
CA ARG A 73 -19.28 -8.75 15.93
C ARG A 73 -18.27 -7.62 15.69
N ARG A 74 -17.09 -7.96 15.16
CA ARG A 74 -16.11 -6.97 14.71
C ARG A 74 -16.17 -6.85 13.20
N CYS A 75 -16.26 -5.62 12.72
CA CYS A 75 -16.28 -5.30 11.30
C CYS A 75 -15.06 -4.45 10.96
N CYS A 76 -14.31 -4.84 9.94
CA CYS A 76 -13.14 -4.09 9.48
C CYS A 76 -13.15 -3.95 7.97
N ALA A 77 -12.75 -2.77 7.49
CA ALA A 77 -12.59 -2.47 6.08
C ALA A 77 -11.12 -2.27 5.76
N GLY A 78 -10.73 -2.69 4.56
CA GLY A 78 -9.36 -2.55 4.10
C GLY A 78 -8.41 -3.61 4.67
N VAL A 79 -7.36 -3.86 3.89
CA VAL A 79 -6.23 -4.73 4.23
C VAL A 79 -4.96 -3.89 4.14
N ASP A 80 -3.98 -4.23 4.97
CA ASP A 80 -2.64 -3.67 4.85
C ASP A 80 -1.92 -4.31 3.66
N LEU A 81 -1.72 -3.54 2.58
CA LEU A 81 -1.05 -4.01 1.37
C LEU A 81 0.40 -4.46 1.64
N ASN A 82 1.11 -3.84 2.60
CA ASN A 82 2.50 -4.20 2.92
C ASN A 82 2.61 -5.42 3.86
N ARG A 83 1.50 -6.10 4.15
CA ARG A 83 1.44 -7.35 4.91
C ARG A 83 0.66 -8.43 4.15
N ASN A 84 0.36 -8.20 2.88
CA ASN A 84 -0.49 -9.06 2.06
C ASN A 84 0.26 -9.76 0.90
N PHE A 85 1.59 -9.76 0.96
CA PHE A 85 2.46 -10.54 0.06
C PHE A 85 2.61 -11.97 0.59
N ASP A 86 2.78 -12.95 -0.31
CA ASP A 86 3.03 -14.36 0.04
C ASP A 86 4.47 -14.62 0.50
N PHE A 87 4.92 -13.84 1.50
CA PHE A 87 6.25 -13.97 2.05
C PHE A 87 6.18 -13.74 3.56
N HIS A 88 6.43 -14.81 4.34
CA HIS A 88 6.17 -14.81 5.79
C HIS A 88 4.78 -14.26 6.15
N TRP A 89 3.80 -14.55 5.30
CA TRP A 89 2.41 -14.19 5.51
C TRP A 89 1.92 -14.80 6.82
N ALA A 90 1.05 -14.08 7.55
CA ALA A 90 0.56 -14.48 8.87
C ALA A 90 1.58 -14.53 10.03
N GLY A 91 2.82 -14.03 9.85
CA GLY A 91 3.86 -14.06 10.88
C GLY A 91 3.62 -13.15 12.09
N LEU A 92 4.43 -13.30 13.14
CA LEU A 92 4.28 -12.58 14.43
C LEU A 92 4.28 -11.03 14.34
N LEU A 93 4.73 -10.45 13.23
CA LEU A 93 4.78 -8.99 12.99
C LEU A 93 3.69 -8.48 12.02
N SER A 94 2.76 -9.36 11.59
CA SER A 94 1.55 -8.95 10.86
C SER A 94 0.37 -8.62 11.78
N PHE A 95 0.55 -8.74 13.10
CA PHE A 95 -0.50 -8.50 14.08
C PHE A 95 -0.68 -7.01 14.41
N ASP A 96 -1.80 -6.46 13.96
CA ASP A 96 -2.44 -5.27 14.54
C ASP A 96 -3.19 -5.75 15.81
N LEU A 97 -2.98 -5.13 16.99
CA LEU A 97 -3.56 -5.62 18.27
C LEU A 97 -5.10 -5.65 18.30
N SER A 98 -5.75 -5.20 17.24
CA SER A 98 -7.19 -5.30 17.01
C SER A 98 -7.67 -6.66 16.45
N LEU A 99 -6.75 -7.61 16.21
CA LEU A 99 -6.90 -8.57 15.10
C LEU A 99 -6.65 -10.06 15.45
N LEU A 100 -7.10 -10.57 16.60
CA LEU A 100 -6.92 -12.02 16.86
C LEU A 100 -7.77 -12.93 15.94
N LEU A 101 -8.60 -12.42 15.01
CA LEU A 101 -9.41 -13.29 14.15
C LEU A 101 -9.83 -12.69 12.78
N LEU A 102 -9.29 -11.55 12.32
CA LEU A 102 -9.49 -11.16 10.91
C LEU A 102 -8.47 -11.92 10.06
N LEU A 103 -8.83 -13.16 9.76
CA LEU A 103 -8.35 -13.94 8.61
C LEU A 103 -7.81 -13.02 7.52
N HIS A 104 -6.55 -13.20 7.16
CA HIS A 104 -5.71 -12.54 6.16
C HIS A 104 -6.31 -12.45 4.73
N SER A 105 -7.54 -11.99 4.62
CA SER A 105 -8.39 -11.87 3.44
C SER A 105 -8.10 -12.84 2.29
N LEU A 106 -8.35 -14.14 2.51
CA LEU A 106 -8.65 -15.18 1.50
C LEU A 106 -7.59 -15.56 0.44
N SER A 107 -6.52 -14.81 0.24
CA SER A 107 -5.28 -15.24 -0.43
C SER A 107 -4.24 -14.12 -0.35
N SER A 108 -2.97 -14.47 -0.34
CA SER A 108 -1.90 -13.54 -0.71
C SER A 108 -2.14 -13.00 -2.13
N PHE A 109 -1.63 -11.80 -2.41
CA PHE A 109 -1.42 -11.42 -3.80
C PHE A 109 -0.20 -12.23 -4.28
N PHE A 110 -0.45 -13.10 -5.27
CA PHE A 110 0.36 -14.24 -5.74
C PHE A 110 0.11 -15.55 -4.98
#